data_AF-A0A662RTN1-F1
#
_entry.id   AF-A0A662RTN1-F1
#
_cell.length_a   1.000
_cell.length_b   1.000
_cell.length_c   1.000
_cell.angle_alpha   90.00
_cell.angle_beta   90.00
_cell.angle_gamma   90.00
#
_symmetry.space_group_name_H-M   'P 1'
#
loop_
_entity.id
_entity.type
_entity.pdbx_description
1 polymer ?
#
loop_
_entity_poly.entity_id
_entity_poly.type
_entity_poly.pdbx_seq_one_letter_code
_entity_poly.pdbx_strand_id
1 'polypeptide(L)'
;MNESLVQWVLLRRPEYLQERLGFKLERKLGENYTTDQGRIDFAFETKEEILVIELETGINNKAKFEYCINQVRRYREIKFATKKPVRFIILFDEENTSEKFRELLKDFAKKLDIILKTYSILNVQELYKKCLEELAKTTGTYLGPPVAMDVVYLRWLNKIIKPFYDRNANALPLEDIRNIFRSRTSFGVYTNLAKYFELIKIENETNIVRLTEYGERFRNGYNAEIIQSRATMPDLSTEQKRILLEVLTNGVFTKSKVNIYYFLRFVHLTNGEWLPQSGTSEDKEKLKFLNFLFGTSYRWNTAKELLLFTCNQCEELGLAERMRISKSPYDRVVLTTLGSRVLGYLELYLHLKREQIQIPLQI
;
A
#
# COMPACT_ATOMS: atom_id res chain seq x y z
N MET A 1 3.79 17.22 11.47
CA MET A 1 3.89 16.46 10.20
C MET A 1 5.32 15.98 10.09
N ASN A 2 5.56 14.70 9.79
CA ASN A 2 6.92 14.17 9.70
C ASN A 2 7.59 14.56 8.37
N GLU A 3 8.90 14.41 8.29
CA GLU A 3 9.72 14.80 7.13
C GLU A 3 9.32 14.08 5.85
N SER A 4 9.04 12.78 5.93
CA SER A 4 8.60 12.00 4.77
C SER A 4 7.30 12.54 4.17
N LEU A 5 6.34 12.97 5.00
CA LEU A 5 5.10 13.60 4.53
C LEU A 5 5.36 14.99 3.94
N VAL A 6 6.22 15.79 4.55
CA VAL A 6 6.61 17.10 4.00
C VAL A 6 7.21 16.91 2.61
N GLN A 7 8.21 16.04 2.50
CA GLN A 7 8.86 15.71 1.24
C GLN A 7 7.85 15.26 0.19
N TRP A 8 6.94 14.34 0.55
CA TRP A 8 5.92 13.84 -0.35
C TRP A 8 5.03 14.96 -0.92
N VAL A 9 4.62 15.92 -0.08
CA VAL A 9 3.79 17.07 -0.51
C VAL A 9 4.59 17.97 -1.45
N LEU A 10 5.81 18.34 -1.05
CA LEU A 10 6.68 19.23 -1.81
C LEU A 10 6.95 18.68 -3.22
N LEU A 11 7.24 17.38 -3.33
CA LEU A 11 7.52 16.73 -4.61
C LEU A 11 6.27 16.58 -5.51
N ARG A 12 5.06 16.64 -4.94
CA ARG A 12 3.78 16.61 -5.69
C ARG A 12 3.19 17.99 -5.99
N ARG A 13 3.85 19.04 -5.52
CA ARG A 13 3.51 20.44 -5.77
C ARG A 13 4.75 21.16 -6.32
N PRO A 14 5.20 20.79 -7.53
CA PRO A 14 6.42 21.32 -8.11
C PRO A 14 6.39 22.85 -8.22
N GLU A 15 5.21 23.46 -8.38
CA GLU A 15 5.06 24.92 -8.43
C GLU A 15 5.48 25.57 -7.11
N TYR A 16 4.98 25.03 -5.98
CA TYR A 16 5.33 25.53 -4.65
C TYR A 16 6.81 25.26 -4.32
N LEU A 17 7.31 24.06 -4.64
CA LEU A 17 8.72 23.74 -4.40
C LEU A 17 9.66 24.63 -5.23
N GLN A 18 9.33 24.89 -6.51
CA GLN A 18 10.07 25.83 -7.37
C GLN A 18 10.09 27.23 -6.77
N GLU A 19 8.95 27.73 -6.30
CA GLU A 19 8.83 29.04 -5.65
C GLU A 19 9.74 29.12 -4.42
N ARG A 20 9.69 28.10 -3.54
CA ARG A 20 10.48 28.09 -2.30
C ARG A 20 11.97 27.93 -2.55
N LEU A 21 12.36 27.14 -3.55
CA LEU A 21 13.75 26.99 -3.94
C LEU A 21 14.27 28.22 -4.71
N GLY A 22 13.40 28.92 -5.45
CA GLY A 22 13.78 30.01 -6.35
C GLY A 22 14.45 29.53 -7.63
N PHE A 23 14.19 28.27 -8.04
CA PHE A 23 14.73 27.66 -9.24
C PHE A 23 13.60 27.07 -10.08
N LYS A 24 13.74 27.16 -11.40
CA LYS A 24 12.88 26.42 -12.32
C LYS A 24 13.41 24.99 -12.43
N LEU A 25 12.66 24.03 -11.89
CA LEU A 25 13.04 22.62 -11.87
C LEU A 25 12.61 21.99 -13.20
N GLU A 26 13.51 21.26 -13.87
CA GLU A 26 13.19 20.58 -15.13
C GLU A 26 12.96 19.09 -14.91
N ARG A 27 13.86 18.43 -14.16
CA ARG A 27 13.82 16.97 -13.99
C ARG A 27 14.21 16.59 -12.56
N LYS A 28 13.43 15.68 -11.95
CA LYS A 28 13.83 15.00 -10.70
C LYS A 28 14.91 13.97 -11.01
N LEU A 29 16.07 14.10 -10.39
CA LEU A 29 17.21 13.17 -10.57
C LEU A 29 17.18 12.03 -9.56
N GLY A 30 16.72 12.31 -8.34
CA GLY A 30 16.71 11.31 -7.28
C GLY A 30 15.90 11.77 -6.09
N GLU A 31 15.49 10.79 -5.29
CA GLU A 31 14.77 10.95 -4.04
C GLU A 31 15.26 9.86 -3.09
N ASN A 32 15.57 10.22 -1.84
CA ASN A 32 16.08 9.30 -0.82
C ASN A 32 17.31 8.48 -1.28
N TYR A 33 18.18 9.11 -2.06
CA TYR A 33 19.27 8.43 -2.73
C TYR A 33 20.44 8.21 -1.76
N THR A 34 20.72 6.95 -1.46
CA THR A 34 21.80 6.57 -0.54
C THR A 34 23.13 6.49 -1.28
N THR A 35 24.15 7.15 -0.72
CA THR A 35 25.54 7.13 -1.16
C THR A 35 26.43 6.72 0.00
N ASP A 36 27.70 6.41 -0.28
CA ASP A 36 28.71 6.18 0.76
C ASP A 36 28.84 7.38 1.72
N GLN A 37 28.48 8.59 1.25
CA GLN A 37 28.60 9.85 1.98
C GLN A 37 27.28 10.32 2.61
N GLY A 38 26.24 9.48 2.60
CA GLY A 38 24.95 9.80 3.20
C GLY A 38 23.79 9.67 2.22
N ARG A 39 22.59 10.01 2.69
CA ARG A 39 21.33 9.80 1.98
C ARG A 39 20.72 11.13 1.60
N ILE A 40 20.84 11.51 0.34
CA ILE A 40 20.24 12.74 -0.21
C ILE A 40 18.71 12.62 -0.17
N ASP A 41 18.02 13.60 0.39
CA ASP A 41 16.55 13.60 0.44
C ASP A 41 15.94 13.71 -0.94
N PHE A 42 16.38 14.69 -1.74
CA PHE A 42 16.05 14.75 -3.16
C PHE A 42 17.00 15.63 -3.95
N ALA A 43 17.10 15.36 -5.25
CA ALA A 43 17.93 16.10 -6.18
C ALA A 43 17.17 16.40 -7.47
N PHE A 44 17.41 17.58 -8.02
CA PHE A 44 16.79 18.08 -9.24
C PHE A 44 17.83 18.62 -10.21
N GLU A 45 17.52 18.50 -11.49
CA GLU A 45 18.22 19.16 -12.57
C GLU A 45 17.45 20.40 -12.99
N THR A 46 18.17 21.50 -13.16
CA THR A 46 17.72 22.70 -13.87
C THR A 46 18.44 22.78 -15.21
N LYS A 47 18.11 23.80 -16.00
CA LYS A 47 18.81 24.08 -17.26
C LYS A 47 20.32 24.23 -17.06
N GLU A 48 20.75 24.86 -15.97
CA GLU A 48 22.12 25.30 -15.76
C GLU A 48 22.89 24.42 -14.75
N GLU A 49 22.20 23.82 -13.79
CA GLU A 49 22.85 23.18 -12.64
C GLU A 49 22.05 22.00 -12.07
N ILE A 50 22.69 21.28 -11.14
CA ILE A 50 22.06 20.24 -10.32
C ILE A 50 21.89 20.79 -8.91
N LEU A 51 20.70 20.66 -8.37
CA LEU A 51 20.36 21.00 -7.00
C LEU A 51 20.30 19.72 -6.17
N VAL A 52 21.05 19.68 -5.08
CA VAL A 52 21.02 18.62 -4.07
C VAL A 52 20.42 19.22 -2.80
N ILE A 53 19.28 18.70 -2.37
CA ILE A 53 18.50 19.28 -1.28
C ILE A 53 18.55 18.36 -0.07
N GLU A 54 18.91 18.95 1.08
CA GLU A 54 18.64 18.42 2.42
C GLU A 54 17.39 19.11 2.97
N LEU A 55 16.40 18.34 3.38
CA LEU A 55 15.13 18.81 3.91
C LEU A 55 15.10 18.65 5.44
N GLU A 56 14.74 19.70 6.16
CA GLU A 56 14.62 19.66 7.61
C GLU A 56 13.29 20.24 8.09
N THR A 57 12.50 19.46 8.84
CA THR A 57 11.21 19.93 9.38
C THR A 57 11.31 20.84 10.61
N GLY A 58 12.51 21.33 10.91
CA GLY A 58 12.77 22.23 12.03
C GLY A 58 14.05 21.87 12.76
N ILE A 59 14.94 22.84 12.88
CA ILE A 59 16.21 22.73 13.61
C ILE A 59 16.08 23.50 14.92
N ASN A 60 15.67 22.79 15.97
CA ASN A 60 15.34 23.37 17.26
C ASN A 60 16.31 22.98 18.39
N ASN A 61 17.31 22.15 18.09
CA ASN A 61 18.31 21.71 19.05
C ASN A 61 19.67 21.50 18.37
N LYS A 62 20.72 21.45 19.19
CA LYS A 62 22.11 21.33 18.72
C LYS A 62 22.37 20.03 17.95
N ALA A 63 21.78 18.91 18.37
CA ALA A 63 22.00 17.62 17.72
C ALA A 63 21.46 17.62 16.28
N LYS A 64 20.26 18.16 16.07
CA LYS A 64 19.69 18.35 14.71
C LYS A 64 20.55 19.27 13.86
N PHE A 65 20.97 20.40 14.41
CA PHE A 65 21.86 21.32 13.71
C PHE A 65 23.15 20.63 13.27
N GLU A 66 23.81 19.92 14.18
CA GLU A 66 25.05 19.19 13.90
C GLU A 66 24.84 18.07 12.87
N TYR A 67 23.73 17.35 12.95
CA TYR A 67 23.37 16.33 11.97
C TYR A 67 23.25 16.93 10.57
N CYS A 68 22.42 17.96 10.40
CA CYS A 68 22.17 18.63 9.13
C CYS A 68 23.49 19.15 8.50
N ILE A 69 24.31 19.89 9.25
CA ILE A 69 25.56 20.45 8.69
C ILE A 69 26.58 19.36 8.34
N ASN A 70 26.64 18.28 9.10
CA ASN A 70 27.56 17.17 8.82
C ASN A 70 27.09 16.35 7.63
N GLN A 71 25.78 16.21 7.44
CA GLN A 71 25.21 15.56 6.28
C GLN A 71 25.55 16.34 5.00
N VAL A 72 25.28 17.64 4.98
CA VAL A 72 25.54 18.49 3.81
C VAL A 72 27.04 18.59 3.50
N ARG A 73 27.90 18.58 4.52
CA ARG A 73 29.36 18.47 4.33
C ARG A 73 29.74 17.21 3.57
N ARG A 74 29.20 16.06 3.99
CA ARG A 74 29.48 14.78 3.33
C ARG A 74 28.95 14.73 1.90
N TYR A 75 27.82 15.37 1.61
CA TYR A 75 27.30 15.44 0.23
C TYR A 75 28.26 16.10 -0.76
N ARG A 76 29.11 17.02 -0.30
CA ARG A 76 30.12 17.65 -1.16
C ARG A 76 31.23 16.70 -1.61
N GLU A 77 31.40 15.58 -0.92
CA GLU A 77 32.39 14.56 -1.25
C GLU A 77 31.86 13.57 -2.31
N ILE A 78 30.57 13.68 -2.67
CA ILE A 78 29.94 12.85 -3.71
C ILE A 78 30.49 13.26 -5.08
N LYS A 79 31.00 12.27 -5.83
CA LYS A 79 31.44 12.45 -7.21
C LYS A 79 30.25 12.36 -8.16
N PHE A 80 29.74 13.50 -8.61
CA PHE A 80 28.65 13.55 -9.58
C PHE A 80 29.18 13.31 -10.99
N ALA A 81 28.57 12.38 -11.72
CA ALA A 81 28.91 12.06 -13.12
C ALA A 81 28.32 13.07 -14.12
N THR A 82 28.32 14.36 -13.78
CA THR A 82 27.79 15.44 -14.61
C THR A 82 28.84 16.51 -14.88
N LYS A 83 28.67 17.26 -15.97
CA LYS A 83 29.43 18.49 -16.24
C LYS A 83 28.75 19.74 -15.69
N LYS A 84 27.46 19.65 -15.32
CA LYS A 84 26.72 20.77 -14.73
C LYS A 84 27.25 21.06 -13.32
N PRO A 85 27.36 22.33 -12.91
CA PRO A 85 27.63 22.70 -11.54
C PRO A 85 26.62 22.05 -10.58
N VAL A 86 27.08 21.69 -9.38
CA VAL A 86 26.23 21.12 -8.33
C VAL A 86 26.11 22.15 -7.20
N ARG A 87 24.88 22.49 -6.84
CA ARG A 87 24.54 23.36 -5.70
C ARG A 87 23.92 22.53 -4.60
N PHE A 88 24.35 22.78 -3.37
CA PHE A 88 23.77 22.18 -2.19
C PHE A 88 22.82 23.18 -1.54
N ILE A 89 21.62 22.70 -1.22
CA ILE A 89 20.55 23.50 -0.62
C ILE A 89 20.15 22.86 0.69
N ILE A 90 20.04 23.67 1.74
CA ILE A 90 19.31 23.28 2.95
C ILE A 90 17.94 23.97 2.86
N LEU A 91 16.90 23.15 2.74
CA LEU A 91 15.51 23.58 2.76
C LEU A 91 14.93 23.25 4.13
N PHE A 92 14.65 24.27 4.94
CA PHE A 92 14.18 24.07 6.30
C PHE A 92 12.87 24.79 6.61
N ASP A 93 12.14 24.25 7.58
CA ASP A 93 10.92 24.85 8.10
C ASP A 93 11.24 26.16 8.84
N GLU A 94 10.68 27.26 8.36
CA GLU A 94 10.89 28.57 8.96
C GLU A 94 10.36 28.56 10.40
N GLU A 95 9.09 28.25 10.61
CA GLU A 95 8.41 28.41 11.89
C GLU A 95 8.98 27.53 13.00
N ASN A 96 9.46 26.33 12.67
CA ASN A 96 9.99 25.38 13.67
C ASN A 96 11.52 25.42 13.83
N THR A 97 12.21 26.32 13.14
CA THR A 97 13.66 26.54 13.32
C THR A 97 13.88 27.82 14.12
N SER A 98 14.51 27.69 15.31
CA SER A 98 14.70 28.84 16.19
C SER A 98 15.70 29.85 15.63
N GLU A 99 15.52 31.14 15.95
CA GLU A 99 16.33 32.23 15.40
C GLU A 99 17.84 32.01 15.62
N LYS A 100 18.20 31.49 16.80
CA LYS A 100 19.58 31.10 17.11
C LYS A 100 20.17 30.13 16.08
N PHE A 101 19.41 29.10 15.69
CA PHE A 101 19.90 28.12 14.72
C PHE A 101 19.84 28.64 13.28
N ARG A 102 18.91 29.56 12.96
CA ARG A 102 18.90 30.24 11.66
C ARG A 102 20.18 31.05 11.44
N GLU A 103 20.63 31.80 12.45
CA GLU A 103 21.90 32.55 12.38
C GLU A 103 23.11 31.62 12.22
N LEU A 104 23.15 30.52 12.98
CA LEU A 104 24.22 29.52 12.84
C LEU A 104 24.23 28.86 11.45
N LEU A 105 23.05 28.61 10.86
CA LEU A 105 22.95 28.09 9.50
C LEU A 105 23.44 29.13 8.49
N LYS A 106 23.09 30.42 8.65
CA LYS A 106 23.58 31.49 7.76
C LYS A 106 25.10 31.56 7.75
N ASP A 107 25.72 31.50 8.94
CA ASP A 107 27.18 31.48 9.08
C ASP A 107 27.81 30.25 8.41
N PHE A 108 27.22 29.07 8.62
CA PHE A 108 27.67 27.83 8.01
C PHE A 108 27.54 27.86 6.48
N ALA A 109 26.39 28.31 5.99
CA ALA A 109 26.07 28.38 4.58
C ALA A 109 27.00 29.34 3.83
N LYS A 110 27.28 30.51 4.41
CA LYS A 110 28.23 31.49 3.87
C LYS A 110 29.64 30.93 3.78
N LYS A 111 30.08 30.14 4.76
CA LYS A 111 31.42 29.53 4.78
C LYS A 111 31.60 28.45 3.71
N LEU A 112 30.55 27.74 3.35
CA LEU A 112 30.62 26.56 2.48
C LEU A 112 29.92 26.72 1.12
N ASP A 113 29.44 27.92 0.79
CA ASP A 113 28.66 28.19 -0.43
C ASP A 113 27.43 27.28 -0.58
N ILE A 114 26.66 27.17 0.52
CA ILE A 114 25.40 26.41 0.57
C ILE A 114 24.25 27.41 0.46
N ILE A 115 23.22 27.05 -0.31
CA ILE A 115 22.03 27.89 -0.44
C ILE A 115 21.06 27.55 0.69
N LEU A 116 20.61 28.56 1.43
CA LEU A 116 19.55 28.39 2.41
C LEU A 116 18.21 28.79 1.81
N LYS A 117 17.21 27.93 1.97
CA LYS A 117 15.83 28.19 1.58
C LYS A 117 14.91 27.76 2.69
N THR A 118 13.75 28.42 2.75
CA THR A 118 12.74 28.13 3.75
C THR A 118 11.43 27.73 3.11
N TYR A 119 10.65 26.96 3.85
CA TYR A 119 9.25 26.72 3.56
C TYR A 119 8.43 26.89 4.84
N SER A 120 7.11 27.01 4.68
CA SER A 120 6.20 27.06 5.80
C SER A 120 5.51 25.72 5.99
N ILE A 121 5.64 25.14 7.18
CA ILE A 121 4.95 23.88 7.49
C ILE A 121 3.43 24.00 7.43
N LEU A 122 2.89 25.19 7.73
CA LEU A 122 1.45 25.46 7.65
C LEU A 122 0.97 25.40 6.19
N ASN A 123 1.72 26.03 5.28
CA ASN A 123 1.43 25.96 3.84
C ASN A 123 1.53 24.51 3.31
N VAL A 124 2.52 23.75 3.76
CA VAL A 124 2.63 22.32 3.38
C VAL A 124 1.45 21.51 3.93
N GLN A 125 0.93 21.82 5.13
CA GLN A 125 -0.25 21.15 5.67
C GLN A 125 -1.52 21.45 4.84
N GLU A 126 -1.69 22.69 4.38
CA GLU A 126 -2.80 23.04 3.49
C GLU A 126 -2.66 22.35 2.13
N LEU A 127 -1.45 22.35 1.56
CA LEU A 127 -1.16 21.65 0.32
C LEU A 127 -1.38 20.14 0.45
N TYR A 128 -1.03 19.54 1.59
CA TYR A 128 -1.33 18.14 1.88
C TYR A 128 -2.83 17.87 1.84
N LYS A 129 -3.64 18.71 2.51
CA LYS A 129 -5.11 18.60 2.47
C LYS A 129 -5.62 18.70 1.02
N LYS A 130 -5.14 19.67 0.24
CA LYS A 130 -5.49 19.79 -1.19
C LYS A 130 -5.06 18.57 -2.01
N CYS A 131 -3.86 18.02 -1.77
CA CYS A 131 -3.41 16.78 -2.41
C CYS A 131 -4.36 15.62 -2.08
N LEU A 132 -4.77 15.49 -0.83
CA LEU A 132 -5.73 14.48 -0.41
C LEU A 132 -7.11 14.70 -1.02
N GLU A 133 -7.58 15.94 -1.12
CA GLU A 133 -8.85 16.28 -1.77
C GLU A 133 -8.82 15.99 -3.28
N GLU A 134 -7.74 16.30 -3.97
CA GLU A 134 -7.56 15.94 -5.39
C GLU A 134 -7.45 14.44 -5.61
N LEU A 135 -6.73 13.75 -4.72
CA LEU A 135 -6.72 12.28 -4.71
C LEU A 135 -8.13 11.75 -4.45
N ALA A 136 -8.91 12.36 -3.56
CA ALA A 136 -10.31 12.00 -3.34
C ALA A 136 -11.18 12.28 -4.58
N LYS A 137 -10.89 13.35 -5.35
CA LYS A 137 -11.55 13.64 -6.63
C LYS A 137 -11.19 12.65 -7.73
N THR A 138 -10.07 11.95 -7.63
CA THR A 138 -9.66 10.90 -8.59
C THR A 138 -9.97 9.49 -8.08
N THR A 139 -10.28 9.31 -6.79
CA THR A 139 -10.68 8.00 -6.26
C THR A 139 -12.01 7.53 -6.84
N GLY A 140 -12.02 6.29 -7.36
CA GLY A 140 -13.25 5.63 -7.76
C GLY A 140 -14.25 5.42 -6.63
N THR A 141 -15.41 4.81 -6.94
CA THR A 141 -16.50 4.58 -5.98
C THR A 141 -15.98 3.98 -4.67
N TYR A 142 -16.38 4.56 -3.54
CA TYR A 142 -16.06 4.02 -2.22
C TYR A 142 -16.71 2.64 -2.04
N LEU A 143 -15.91 1.64 -1.72
CA LEU A 143 -16.34 0.24 -1.57
C LEU A 143 -16.77 -0.14 -0.15
N GLY A 144 -16.83 0.82 0.77
CA GLY A 144 -16.90 0.54 2.20
C GLY A 144 -15.50 0.26 2.78
N PRO A 145 -15.41 0.11 4.11
CA PRO A 145 -14.18 -0.30 4.75
C PRO A 145 -13.87 -1.78 4.45
N PRO A 146 -12.59 -2.19 4.45
CA PRO A 146 -12.26 -3.60 4.52
C PRO A 146 -12.86 -4.24 5.78
N VAL A 147 -12.84 -5.56 5.89
CA VAL A 147 -13.39 -6.29 7.03
C VAL A 147 -12.35 -7.28 7.54
N ALA A 148 -12.06 -7.22 8.84
CA ALA A 148 -11.20 -8.21 9.47
C ALA A 148 -11.80 -9.62 9.27
N MET A 149 -11.01 -10.51 8.69
CA MET A 149 -11.40 -11.89 8.41
C MET A 149 -10.35 -12.83 8.96
N ASP A 150 -10.78 -13.87 9.67
CA ASP A 150 -9.89 -14.92 10.20
C ASP A 150 -9.51 -15.94 9.12
N VAL A 151 -9.23 -15.48 7.91
CA VAL A 151 -8.82 -16.29 6.76
C VAL A 151 -7.41 -15.91 6.36
N VAL A 152 -6.46 -16.79 6.66
CA VAL A 152 -5.05 -16.54 6.38
C VAL A 152 -4.70 -16.85 4.92
N TYR A 153 -5.32 -17.88 4.33
CA TYR A 153 -4.99 -18.38 3.00
C TYR A 153 -6.27 -18.69 2.19
N LEU A 154 -6.24 -18.40 0.89
CA LEU A 154 -7.30 -18.72 -0.06
C LEU A 154 -7.34 -20.21 -0.41
N ARG A 155 -6.22 -20.95 -0.30
CA ARG A 155 -6.23 -22.41 -0.48
C ARG A 155 -7.26 -23.14 0.38
N TRP A 156 -7.68 -22.52 1.48
CA TRP A 156 -8.71 -23.05 2.35
C TRP A 156 -10.10 -23.16 1.70
N LEU A 157 -10.34 -22.47 0.57
CA LEU A 157 -11.52 -22.68 -0.27
C LEU A 157 -11.65 -24.14 -0.71
N ASN A 158 -10.53 -24.85 -0.88
CA ASN A 158 -10.53 -26.28 -1.18
C ASN A 158 -11.25 -27.11 -0.10
N LYS A 159 -11.32 -26.65 1.15
CA LYS A 159 -12.07 -27.34 2.21
C LYS A 159 -13.57 -27.35 1.97
N ILE A 160 -14.12 -26.30 1.37
CA ILE A 160 -15.55 -26.20 1.02
C ILE A 160 -15.83 -26.92 -0.31
N ILE A 161 -14.87 -26.92 -1.23
CA ILE A 161 -15.05 -27.46 -2.59
C ILE A 161 -14.83 -28.98 -2.66
N LYS A 162 -13.92 -29.52 -1.84
CA LYS A 162 -13.57 -30.95 -1.84
C LYS A 162 -14.79 -31.89 -1.77
N PRO A 163 -15.83 -31.66 -0.95
CA PRO A 163 -17.00 -32.56 -0.90
C PRO A 163 -17.75 -32.65 -2.23
N PHE A 164 -17.83 -31.55 -2.97
CA PHE A 164 -18.45 -31.52 -4.29
C PHE A 164 -17.59 -32.28 -5.32
N TYR A 165 -16.27 -32.20 -5.18
CA TYR A 165 -15.33 -32.97 -5.98
C TYR A 165 -15.46 -34.47 -5.69
N ASP A 166 -15.37 -34.87 -4.41
CA ASP A 166 -15.42 -36.27 -3.99
C ASP A 166 -16.72 -36.96 -4.40
N ARG A 167 -17.85 -36.24 -4.37
CA ARG A 167 -19.17 -36.76 -4.72
C ARG A 167 -19.55 -36.51 -6.19
N ASN A 168 -18.68 -35.87 -6.96
CA ASN A 168 -18.94 -35.42 -8.32
C ASN A 168 -20.32 -34.75 -8.48
N ALA A 169 -20.63 -33.84 -7.57
CA ALA A 169 -21.94 -33.18 -7.48
C ALA A 169 -21.80 -31.67 -7.56
N ASN A 170 -22.83 -30.99 -8.09
CA ASN A 170 -22.90 -29.52 -8.12
C ASN A 170 -23.77 -28.96 -6.98
N ALA A 171 -24.50 -29.83 -6.26
CA ALA A 171 -25.38 -29.46 -5.16
C ALA A 171 -25.25 -30.49 -4.04
N LEU A 172 -25.11 -30.01 -2.81
CA LEU A 172 -25.02 -30.85 -1.61
C LEU A 172 -25.87 -30.26 -0.48
N PRO A 173 -26.47 -31.10 0.38
CA PRO A 173 -27.05 -30.65 1.64
C PRO A 173 -26.04 -29.84 2.48
N LEU A 174 -26.51 -28.78 3.14
CA LEU A 174 -25.68 -27.93 3.99
C LEU A 174 -24.99 -28.73 5.11
N GLU A 175 -25.71 -29.69 5.68
CA GLU A 175 -25.21 -30.58 6.74
C GLU A 175 -24.00 -31.41 6.29
N ASP A 176 -23.99 -31.89 5.05
CA ASP A 176 -22.87 -32.67 4.51
C ASP A 176 -21.56 -31.85 4.48
N ILE A 177 -21.67 -30.55 4.21
CA ILE A 177 -20.52 -29.64 4.23
C ILE A 177 -20.19 -29.25 5.67
N ARG A 178 -21.21 -28.97 6.50
CA ARG A 178 -21.07 -28.57 7.90
C ARG A 178 -20.32 -29.61 8.73
N ASN A 179 -20.59 -30.89 8.50
CA ASN A 179 -20.03 -32.02 9.26
C ASN A 179 -18.50 -32.16 9.12
N ILE A 180 -17.89 -31.53 8.12
CA ILE A 180 -16.43 -31.51 7.91
C ILE A 180 -15.73 -30.58 8.91
N PHE A 181 -16.47 -29.64 9.51
CA PHE A 181 -15.93 -28.62 10.39
C PHE A 181 -16.17 -28.96 11.85
N ARG A 182 -15.11 -28.89 12.65
CA ARG A 182 -15.17 -29.11 14.10
C ARG A 182 -15.98 -28.04 14.83
N SER A 183 -16.06 -26.82 14.30
CA SER A 183 -16.79 -25.72 14.93
C SER A 183 -17.66 -24.94 13.95
N ARG A 184 -18.80 -24.42 14.44
CA ARG A 184 -19.70 -23.54 13.68
C ARG A 184 -19.01 -22.27 13.22
N THR A 185 -18.13 -21.70 14.04
CA THR A 185 -17.35 -20.51 13.71
C THR A 185 -16.47 -20.76 12.49
N SER A 186 -15.71 -21.86 12.51
CA SER A 186 -14.85 -22.21 11.37
C SER A 186 -15.67 -22.40 10.11
N PHE A 187 -16.75 -23.20 10.17
CA PHE A 187 -17.67 -23.37 9.05
C PHE A 187 -18.18 -22.05 8.49
N GLY A 188 -18.63 -21.12 9.35
CA GLY A 188 -19.11 -19.81 8.94
C GLY A 188 -18.04 -19.00 8.21
N VAL A 189 -16.81 -18.97 8.72
CA VAL A 189 -15.68 -18.26 8.10
C VAL A 189 -15.38 -18.79 6.69
N TYR A 190 -15.21 -20.11 6.53
CA TYR A 190 -14.87 -20.71 5.23
C TYR A 190 -16.02 -20.62 4.22
N THR A 191 -17.25 -20.80 4.69
CA THR A 191 -18.45 -20.68 3.84
C THR A 191 -18.63 -19.24 3.37
N ASN A 192 -18.40 -18.25 4.23
CA ASN A 192 -18.44 -16.84 3.85
C ASN A 192 -17.34 -16.50 2.85
N LEU A 193 -16.12 -17.01 3.03
CA LEU A 193 -15.05 -16.85 2.06
C LEU A 193 -15.43 -17.40 0.68
N ALA A 194 -16.00 -18.62 0.63
CA ALA A 194 -16.45 -19.22 -0.62
C ALA A 194 -17.58 -18.43 -1.28
N LYS A 195 -18.50 -17.84 -0.49
CA LYS A 195 -19.51 -16.90 -0.99
C LYS A 195 -18.91 -15.59 -1.49
N TYR A 196 -17.89 -15.04 -0.82
CA TYR A 196 -17.24 -13.80 -1.23
C TYR A 196 -16.46 -13.97 -2.54
N PHE A 197 -15.90 -15.15 -2.78
CA PHE A 197 -15.36 -15.53 -4.09
C PHE A 197 -16.41 -16.15 -5.02
N GLU A 198 -17.70 -15.98 -4.71
CA GLU A 198 -18.82 -16.37 -5.56
C GLU A 198 -18.74 -17.83 -6.05
N LEU A 199 -18.11 -18.73 -5.29
CA LEU A 199 -17.95 -20.14 -5.67
C LEU A 199 -19.19 -20.96 -5.32
N ILE A 200 -19.94 -20.51 -4.31
CA ILE A 200 -21.14 -21.20 -3.84
C ILE A 200 -22.31 -20.25 -3.64
N LYS A 201 -23.52 -20.80 -3.72
CA LYS A 201 -24.77 -20.19 -3.24
C LYS A 201 -25.44 -21.13 -2.25
N ILE A 202 -26.10 -20.57 -1.24
CA ILE A 202 -26.90 -21.34 -0.28
C ILE A 202 -28.36 -20.99 -0.51
N GLU A 203 -29.15 -22.01 -0.81
CA GLU A 203 -30.59 -21.96 -0.94
C GLU A 203 -31.19 -22.18 0.44
N ASN A 204 -31.49 -21.09 1.17
CA ASN A 204 -31.89 -21.17 2.58
C ASN A 204 -33.20 -21.95 2.79
N GLU A 205 -34.10 -21.95 1.81
CA GLU A 205 -35.39 -22.66 1.89
C GLU A 205 -35.22 -24.18 1.84
N THR A 206 -34.23 -24.67 1.08
CA THR A 206 -33.99 -26.09 0.86
C THR A 206 -32.78 -26.61 1.66
N ASN A 207 -32.03 -25.74 2.33
CA ASN A 207 -30.74 -26.04 2.97
C ASN A 207 -29.76 -26.75 2.01
N ILE A 208 -29.80 -26.37 0.73
CA ILE A 208 -28.88 -26.88 -0.29
C ILE A 208 -27.80 -25.84 -0.57
N VAL A 209 -26.56 -26.30 -0.65
CA VAL A 209 -25.44 -25.51 -1.15
C VAL A 209 -25.16 -25.94 -2.57
N ARG A 210 -25.18 -24.98 -3.50
CA ARG A 210 -24.85 -25.20 -4.91
C ARG A 210 -23.56 -24.51 -5.29
N LEU A 211 -22.80 -25.14 -6.16
CA LEU A 211 -21.72 -24.48 -6.88
C LEU A 211 -22.32 -23.46 -7.85
N THR A 212 -21.65 -22.33 -8.00
CA THR A 212 -21.87 -21.43 -9.14
C THR A 212 -21.06 -21.91 -10.34
N GLU A 213 -21.18 -21.24 -11.48
CA GLU A 213 -20.30 -21.49 -12.63
C GLU A 213 -18.81 -21.37 -12.26
N TYR A 214 -18.43 -20.34 -11.49
CA TYR A 214 -17.06 -20.21 -10.96
C TYR A 214 -16.71 -21.36 -10.02
N GLY A 215 -17.65 -21.79 -9.17
CA GLY A 215 -17.47 -22.92 -8.26
C GLY A 215 -17.23 -24.25 -8.97
N GLU A 216 -18.00 -24.52 -10.02
CA GLU A 216 -17.85 -25.72 -10.85
C GLU A 216 -16.49 -25.74 -11.55
N ARG A 217 -16.10 -24.62 -12.17
CA ARG A 217 -14.77 -24.47 -12.77
C ARG A 217 -13.67 -24.64 -11.72
N PHE A 218 -13.84 -24.05 -10.53
CA PHE A 218 -12.85 -24.10 -9.45
C PHE A 218 -12.69 -25.52 -8.90
N ARG A 219 -13.80 -26.27 -8.80
CA ARG A 219 -13.80 -27.70 -8.47
C ARG A 219 -13.09 -28.52 -9.55
N ASN A 220 -13.35 -28.26 -10.82
CA ASN A 220 -12.73 -29.01 -11.92
C ASN A 220 -11.21 -28.74 -12.03
N GLY A 221 -10.75 -27.56 -11.61
CA GLY A 221 -9.33 -27.24 -11.47
C GLY A 221 -8.67 -27.78 -10.20
N TYR A 222 -9.38 -28.54 -9.36
CA TYR A 222 -8.84 -29.09 -8.12
C TYR A 222 -7.95 -30.31 -8.40
N ASN A 223 -6.65 -30.19 -8.15
CA ASN A 223 -5.66 -31.22 -8.47
C ASN A 223 -5.35 -32.15 -7.28
N ALA A 224 -6.38 -32.68 -6.62
CA ALA A 224 -6.19 -33.57 -5.46
C ALA A 224 -5.48 -34.89 -5.78
N GLU A 225 -5.51 -35.33 -7.04
CA GLU A 225 -4.90 -36.59 -7.48
C GLU A 225 -3.36 -36.52 -7.55
N ILE A 226 -2.78 -35.31 -7.66
CA ILE A 226 -1.34 -35.10 -7.87
C ILE A 226 -0.61 -34.74 -6.56
N ILE A 227 -1.31 -34.10 -5.62
CA ILE A 227 -0.71 -33.57 -4.38
C ILE A 227 -1.21 -34.38 -3.17
N GLN A 228 -0.69 -35.61 -3.00
CA GLN A 228 -0.71 -36.26 -1.68
C GLN A 228 0.39 -35.63 -0.81
N SER A 229 0.19 -34.40 -0.35
CA SER A 229 1.07 -33.81 0.65
C SER A 229 0.54 -34.09 2.05
N ARG A 230 1.43 -34.27 3.02
CA ARG A 230 1.10 -34.31 4.46
C ARG A 230 0.57 -32.96 4.99
N ALA A 231 0.41 -31.93 4.15
CA ALA A 231 -0.16 -30.66 4.54
C ALA A 231 -1.68 -30.75 4.66
N THR A 232 -2.26 -30.01 5.60
CA THR A 232 -3.69 -30.05 5.92
C THR A 232 -4.62 -29.58 4.77
N MET A 233 -4.10 -28.87 3.76
CA MET A 233 -4.80 -28.47 2.52
C MET A 233 -3.80 -28.27 1.36
N PRO A 234 -4.11 -28.74 0.13
CA PRO A 234 -3.25 -28.53 -1.03
C PRO A 234 -3.29 -27.07 -1.49
N ASP A 235 -2.18 -26.63 -2.11
CA ASP A 235 -2.06 -25.32 -2.77
C ASP A 235 -3.12 -25.15 -3.86
N LEU A 236 -3.45 -23.89 -4.18
CA LEU A 236 -4.30 -23.58 -5.33
C LEU A 236 -3.58 -23.96 -6.63
N SER A 237 -4.25 -24.71 -7.51
CA SER A 237 -3.76 -24.96 -8.86
C SER A 237 -3.72 -23.67 -9.69
N THR A 238 -2.97 -23.68 -10.80
CA THR A 238 -2.94 -22.55 -11.74
C THR A 238 -4.35 -22.17 -12.23
N GLU A 239 -5.20 -23.15 -12.51
CA GLU A 239 -6.57 -22.90 -12.97
C GLU A 239 -7.43 -22.31 -11.87
N GLN A 240 -7.32 -22.82 -10.63
CA GLN A 240 -7.99 -22.23 -9.48
C GLN A 240 -7.60 -20.77 -9.25
N LYS A 241 -6.30 -20.44 -9.34
CA LYS A 241 -5.82 -19.06 -9.24
C LYS A 241 -6.40 -18.18 -10.35
N ARG A 242 -6.42 -18.67 -11.59
CA ARG A 242 -7.04 -17.96 -12.73
C ARG A 242 -8.52 -17.63 -12.46
N ILE A 243 -9.28 -18.61 -11.98
CA ILE A 243 -10.71 -18.42 -11.65
C ILE A 243 -10.88 -17.40 -10.53
N LEU A 244 -10.08 -17.45 -9.47
CA LEU A 244 -10.17 -16.46 -8.39
C LEU A 244 -9.77 -15.04 -8.85
N LEU A 245 -8.83 -14.91 -9.78
CA LEU A 245 -8.48 -13.63 -10.40
C LEU A 245 -9.61 -13.10 -11.28
N GLU A 246 -10.23 -13.96 -12.10
CA GLU A 246 -11.40 -13.61 -12.90
C GLU A 246 -12.53 -13.11 -12.01
N VAL A 247 -12.87 -13.86 -10.96
CA VAL A 247 -13.82 -13.48 -9.93
C VAL A 247 -13.42 -12.15 -9.28
N LEU A 248 -12.15 -11.94 -8.91
CA LEU A 248 -11.68 -10.68 -8.31
C LEU A 248 -11.93 -9.47 -9.23
N THR A 249 -11.90 -9.67 -10.55
CA THR A 249 -12.01 -8.62 -11.57
C THR A 249 -13.39 -8.51 -12.23
N ASN A 250 -14.38 -9.29 -11.80
CA ASN A 250 -15.71 -9.36 -12.44
C ASN A 250 -16.65 -8.17 -12.15
N GLY A 251 -16.19 -7.14 -11.43
CA GLY A 251 -16.97 -5.94 -11.12
C GLY A 251 -17.92 -6.04 -9.92
N VAL A 252 -18.02 -7.22 -9.29
CA VAL A 252 -18.76 -7.46 -8.03
C VAL A 252 -17.78 -7.40 -6.86
N PHE A 253 -17.96 -6.45 -5.94
CA PHE A 253 -17.07 -6.24 -4.79
C PHE A 253 -17.65 -6.81 -3.51
N THR A 254 -17.22 -8.01 -3.14
CA THR A 254 -17.51 -8.65 -1.86
C THR A 254 -16.44 -8.32 -0.82
N LYS A 255 -16.67 -8.62 0.46
CA LYS A 255 -15.77 -8.24 1.56
C LYS A 255 -14.31 -8.66 1.34
N SER A 256 -14.06 -9.91 0.91
CA SER A 256 -12.68 -10.38 0.65
C SER A 256 -12.02 -9.66 -0.52
N LYS A 257 -12.78 -9.36 -1.59
CA LYS A 257 -12.26 -8.61 -2.74
C LYS A 257 -11.94 -7.17 -2.36
N VAL A 258 -12.76 -6.56 -1.51
CA VAL A 258 -12.52 -5.22 -0.94
C VAL A 258 -11.22 -5.22 -0.13
N ASN A 259 -10.99 -6.24 0.71
CA ASN A 259 -9.73 -6.37 1.44
C ASN A 259 -8.52 -6.42 0.50
N ILE A 260 -8.56 -7.27 -0.53
CA ILE A 260 -7.49 -7.39 -1.53
C ILE A 260 -7.24 -6.03 -2.22
N TYR A 261 -8.30 -5.35 -2.67
CA TYR A 261 -8.18 -4.02 -3.28
C TYR A 261 -7.47 -3.01 -2.35
N TYR A 262 -7.93 -2.87 -1.11
CA TYR A 262 -7.31 -1.93 -0.17
C TYR A 262 -5.88 -2.33 0.21
N PHE A 263 -5.56 -3.62 0.24
CA PHE A 263 -4.20 -4.09 0.46
C PHE A 263 -3.28 -3.74 -0.70
N LEU A 264 -3.69 -3.97 -1.95
CA LEU A 264 -2.90 -3.59 -3.12
C LEU A 264 -2.66 -2.07 -3.14
N ARG A 265 -3.70 -1.29 -2.82
CA ARG A 265 -3.60 0.17 -2.69
C ARG A 265 -2.69 0.60 -1.53
N PHE A 266 -2.73 -0.10 -0.39
CA PHE A 266 -1.82 0.11 0.72
C PHE A 266 -0.36 -0.09 0.30
N VAL A 267 -0.04 -1.19 -0.39
CA VAL A 267 1.32 -1.45 -0.90
C VAL A 267 1.74 -0.34 -1.86
N HIS A 268 0.86 0.06 -2.78
CA HIS A 268 1.15 1.15 -3.71
C HIS A 268 1.46 2.49 -3.00
N LEU A 269 0.63 2.89 -2.03
CA LEU A 269 0.76 4.18 -1.35
C LEU A 269 1.94 4.25 -0.37
N THR A 270 2.37 3.11 0.17
CA THR A 270 3.48 3.04 1.14
C THR A 270 4.80 2.58 0.51
N ASN A 271 4.84 2.42 -0.82
CA ASN A 271 5.93 1.74 -1.54
C ASN A 271 6.23 0.33 -0.96
N GLY A 272 5.25 -0.26 -0.27
CA GLY A 272 5.30 -1.57 0.34
C GLY A 272 6.24 -1.72 1.53
N GLU A 273 6.73 -0.63 2.12
CA GLU A 273 7.71 -0.69 3.22
C GLU A 273 7.09 -0.95 4.60
N TRP A 274 5.76 -0.92 4.69
CA TRP A 274 5.04 -0.80 5.96
C TRP A 274 4.28 -2.07 6.36
N LEU A 275 4.56 -3.24 5.78
CA LEU A 275 3.88 -4.47 6.20
C LEU A 275 4.40 -4.90 7.59
N PRO A 276 3.60 -4.82 8.66
CA PRO A 276 4.06 -5.21 10.00
C PRO A 276 4.29 -6.71 10.10
N GLN A 277 5.35 -7.13 10.79
CA GLN A 277 5.52 -8.52 11.23
C GLN A 277 4.58 -8.84 12.41
N SER A 278 4.33 -10.12 12.68
CA SER A 278 3.41 -10.55 13.76
C SER A 278 3.75 -9.94 15.14
N GLY A 279 5.04 -9.81 15.44
CA GLY A 279 5.55 -9.25 16.71
C GLY A 279 5.62 -7.71 16.77
N THR A 280 5.20 -7.00 15.72
CA THR A 280 5.34 -5.54 15.67
C THR A 280 4.49 -4.86 16.74
N SER A 281 5.13 -4.03 17.57
CA SER A 281 4.49 -3.16 18.56
C SER A 281 3.62 -2.10 17.89
N GLU A 282 2.71 -1.51 18.64
CA GLU A 282 1.82 -0.46 18.11
C GLU A 282 2.60 0.75 17.59
N ASP A 283 2.32 1.12 16.34
CA ASP A 283 2.81 2.34 15.70
C ASP A 283 1.61 3.26 15.42
N LYS A 284 1.47 4.30 16.26
CA LYS A 284 0.30 5.20 16.23
C LYS A 284 0.17 5.97 14.92
N GLU A 285 1.29 6.36 14.31
CA GLU A 285 1.28 7.12 13.06
C GLU A 285 0.88 6.23 11.89
N LYS A 286 1.45 5.01 11.79
CA LYS A 286 1.03 4.05 10.77
C LYS A 286 -0.41 3.58 10.97
N LEU A 287 -0.85 3.40 12.22
CA LEU A 287 -2.25 3.07 12.52
C LEU A 287 -3.20 4.17 12.06
N LYS A 288 -2.84 5.44 12.30
CA LYS A 288 -3.63 6.59 11.84
C LYS A 288 -3.74 6.62 10.32
N PHE A 289 -2.64 6.34 9.61
CA PHE A 289 -2.66 6.19 8.16
C PHE A 289 -3.56 5.04 7.69
N LEU A 290 -3.44 3.86 8.31
CA LEU A 290 -4.26 2.70 7.97
C LEU A 290 -5.75 2.97 8.18
N ASN A 291 -6.11 3.56 9.32
CA ASN A 291 -7.50 3.91 9.63
C ASN A 291 -8.06 4.94 8.65
N PHE A 292 -7.23 5.89 8.22
CA PHE A 292 -7.59 6.82 7.15
C PHE A 292 -7.80 6.10 5.81
N LEU A 293 -6.84 5.27 5.38
CA LEU A 293 -6.92 4.52 4.11
C LEU A 293 -8.15 3.61 4.06
N PHE A 294 -8.45 2.92 5.16
CA PHE A 294 -9.56 1.99 5.27
C PHE A 294 -10.90 2.67 5.57
N GLY A 295 -10.90 3.97 5.90
CA GLY A 295 -12.12 4.69 6.27
C GLY A 295 -12.79 4.15 7.53
N THR A 296 -12.02 3.58 8.46
CA THR A 296 -12.54 2.99 9.70
C THR A 296 -11.50 2.98 10.82
N SER A 297 -11.95 2.96 12.08
CA SER A 297 -11.10 3.06 13.26
C SER A 297 -10.75 1.68 13.83
N TYR A 298 -9.76 1.00 13.25
CA TYR A 298 -9.26 -0.25 13.80
C TYR A 298 -8.30 -0.04 14.97
N ARG A 299 -8.26 -1.07 15.84
CA ARG A 299 -7.16 -1.29 16.78
C ARG A 299 -5.93 -1.81 16.03
N TRP A 300 -4.74 -1.56 16.55
CA TRP A 300 -3.47 -1.98 15.94
C TRP A 300 -3.44 -3.46 15.54
N ASN A 301 -3.81 -4.35 16.45
CA ASN A 301 -3.78 -5.79 16.19
C ASN A 301 -4.70 -6.20 15.03
N THR A 302 -5.91 -5.62 14.96
CA THR A 302 -6.86 -5.90 13.89
C THR A 302 -6.34 -5.42 12.53
N ALA A 303 -5.78 -4.22 12.46
CA ALA A 303 -5.20 -3.68 11.22
C ALA A 303 -3.98 -4.50 10.77
N LYS A 304 -3.11 -4.87 11.72
CA LYS A 304 -1.94 -5.74 11.49
C LYS A 304 -2.34 -7.10 10.93
N GLU A 305 -3.30 -7.78 11.56
CA GLU A 305 -3.79 -9.09 11.12
C GLU A 305 -4.43 -9.01 9.74
N LEU A 306 -5.27 -8.00 9.50
CA LEU A 306 -5.87 -7.75 8.19
C LEU A 306 -4.81 -7.62 7.09
N LEU A 307 -3.77 -6.82 7.30
CA LEU A 307 -2.67 -6.65 6.35
C LEU A 307 -1.91 -7.96 6.11
N LEU A 308 -1.54 -8.67 7.18
CA LEU A 308 -0.78 -9.93 7.10
C LEU A 308 -1.56 -11.02 6.37
N PHE A 309 -2.84 -11.19 6.71
CA PHE A 309 -3.69 -12.20 6.08
C PHE A 309 -3.96 -11.86 4.63
N THR A 310 -4.26 -10.60 4.32
CA THR A 310 -4.48 -10.19 2.93
C THR A 310 -3.19 -10.26 2.10
N CYS A 311 -2.03 -10.00 2.69
CA CYS A 311 -0.72 -10.22 2.06
C CYS A 311 -0.56 -11.68 1.63
N ASN A 312 -0.79 -12.63 2.55
CA ASN A 312 -0.68 -14.06 2.25
C ASN A 312 -1.64 -14.46 1.10
N GLN A 313 -2.88 -13.95 1.11
CA GLN A 313 -3.83 -14.19 0.01
C GLN A 313 -3.33 -13.61 -1.33
N CYS A 314 -2.74 -12.42 -1.31
CA CYS A 314 -2.15 -11.80 -2.50
C CYS A 314 -0.93 -12.56 -3.02
N GLU A 315 -0.08 -13.10 -2.14
CA GLU A 315 1.03 -13.98 -2.52
C GLU A 315 0.52 -15.26 -3.20
N GLU A 316 -0.55 -15.88 -2.69
CA GLU A 316 -1.11 -17.09 -3.31
C GLU A 316 -1.65 -16.85 -4.72
N LEU A 317 -2.24 -15.69 -4.96
CA LEU A 317 -2.71 -15.25 -6.27
C LEU A 317 -1.59 -14.71 -7.17
N GLY A 318 -0.36 -14.57 -6.67
CA GLY A 318 0.75 -13.98 -7.41
C GLY A 318 0.61 -12.48 -7.66
N LEU A 319 -0.15 -11.77 -6.82
CA LEU A 319 -0.36 -10.31 -6.90
C LEU A 319 0.74 -9.53 -6.19
N ALA A 320 1.37 -10.13 -5.18
CA ALA A 320 2.43 -9.49 -4.41
C ALA A 320 3.51 -10.49 -4.02
N GLU A 321 4.71 -9.99 -3.77
CA GLU A 321 5.85 -10.73 -3.26
C GLU A 321 6.35 -10.05 -1.98
N ARG A 322 6.51 -10.81 -0.90
CA ARG A 322 7.02 -10.31 0.37
C ARG A 322 8.49 -10.66 0.55
N MET A 323 9.28 -9.64 0.87
CA MET A 323 10.66 -9.75 1.31
C MET A 323 10.72 -9.58 2.83
N ARG A 324 11.08 -10.66 3.53
CA ARG A 324 11.22 -10.62 4.99
C ARG A 324 12.51 -9.91 5.38
N ILE A 325 12.41 -8.93 6.27
CA ILE A 325 13.58 -8.14 6.72
C ILE A 325 13.85 -8.46 8.18
N SER A 326 14.89 -9.26 8.42
CA SER A 326 15.20 -9.80 9.76
C SER A 326 15.57 -8.75 10.82
N LYS A 327 16.08 -7.59 10.41
CA LYS A 327 16.47 -6.48 11.31
C LYS A 327 15.43 -5.36 11.37
N SER A 328 14.24 -5.55 10.79
CA SER A 328 13.17 -4.57 10.76
C SER A 328 11.91 -5.17 11.37
N PRO A 329 11.11 -4.40 12.13
CA PRO A 329 9.78 -4.84 12.53
C PRO A 329 8.79 -4.89 11.35
N TYR A 330 9.18 -4.35 10.19
CA TYR A 330 8.37 -4.34 8.97
C TYR A 330 9.05 -5.14 7.86
N ASP A 331 8.24 -5.91 7.15
CA ASP A 331 8.62 -6.55 5.90
C ASP A 331 8.37 -5.61 4.73
N ARG A 332 9.10 -5.84 3.63
CA ARG A 332 8.85 -5.14 2.37
C ARG A 332 7.95 -6.00 1.49
N VAL A 333 6.98 -5.39 0.83
CA VAL A 333 6.09 -6.04 -0.13
C VAL A 333 6.20 -5.33 -1.46
N VAL A 334 6.31 -6.09 -2.55
CA VAL A 334 6.34 -5.53 -3.91
C VAL A 334 5.14 -6.07 -4.66
N LEU A 335 4.43 -5.21 -5.38
CA LEU A 335 3.40 -5.66 -6.31
C LEU A 335 4.08 -6.32 -7.51
N THR A 336 3.62 -7.52 -7.88
CA THR A 336 4.07 -8.16 -9.12
C THR A 336 3.52 -7.38 -10.31
N THR A 337 4.01 -7.67 -11.52
CA THR A 337 3.42 -7.12 -12.75
C THR A 337 1.91 -7.41 -12.83
N LEU A 338 1.47 -8.58 -12.38
CA LEU A 338 0.05 -8.92 -12.31
C LEU A 338 -0.67 -8.08 -11.24
N GLY A 339 -0.10 -7.95 -10.04
CA GLY A 339 -0.67 -7.14 -8.96
C GLY A 339 -0.90 -5.68 -9.35
N SER A 340 0.09 -5.05 -9.99
CA SER A 340 -0.03 -3.68 -10.48
C SER A 340 -1.12 -3.54 -11.56
N ARG A 341 -1.23 -4.52 -12.46
CA ARG A 341 -2.29 -4.52 -13.50
C ARG A 341 -3.68 -4.70 -12.91
N VAL A 342 -3.82 -5.62 -11.95
CA VAL A 342 -5.09 -5.84 -11.24
C VAL A 342 -5.49 -4.59 -10.47
N LEU A 343 -4.57 -3.97 -9.73
CA LEU A 343 -4.85 -2.70 -9.03
C LEU A 343 -5.30 -1.62 -10.02
N GLY A 344 -4.56 -1.39 -11.10
CA GLY A 344 -4.91 -0.36 -12.09
C GLY A 344 -6.26 -0.63 -12.77
N TYR A 345 -6.57 -1.89 -13.07
CA TYR A 345 -7.89 -2.29 -13.58
C TYR A 345 -9.01 -1.98 -12.58
N LEU A 346 -8.83 -2.34 -11.31
CA LEU A 346 -9.83 -2.08 -10.28
C LEU A 346 -10.03 -0.57 -10.05
N GLU A 347 -8.94 0.21 -10.03
CA GLU A 347 -9.02 1.67 -9.90
C GLU A 347 -9.77 2.31 -11.07
N LEU A 348 -9.46 1.90 -12.31
CA LEU A 348 -10.18 2.35 -13.51
C LEU A 348 -11.66 1.96 -13.46
N TYR A 349 -11.97 0.71 -13.11
CA TYR A 349 -13.34 0.23 -13.01
C TYR A 349 -14.14 1.01 -11.96
N LEU A 350 -13.57 1.24 -10.78
CA LEU A 350 -14.21 2.02 -9.72
C LEU A 350 -14.38 3.48 -10.12
N HIS A 351 -13.43 4.05 -10.86
CA HIS A 351 -13.56 5.38 -11.42
C HIS A 351 -14.74 5.45 -12.40
N LEU A 352 -14.78 4.57 -13.39
CA LEU A 352 -15.88 4.49 -14.36
C LEU A 352 -17.24 4.27 -13.68
N LYS A 353 -17.31 3.39 -12.68
CA LYS A 353 -18.53 3.13 -11.91
C LYS A 353 -19.01 4.38 -11.17
N ARG A 354 -18.08 5.19 -10.64
CA ARG A 354 -18.42 6.46 -9.99
C ARG A 354 -18.99 7.45 -10.98
N GLU A 355 -18.36 7.60 -12.13
CA GLU A 355 -18.86 8.49 -13.18
C GLU A 355 -20.23 8.03 -13.69
N GLN A 356 -20.44 6.72 -13.89
CA GLN A 356 -21.75 6.16 -14.25
C GLN A 356 -22.87 6.53 -13.28
N ILE A 357 -22.61 6.52 -11.97
CA ILE A 357 -23.59 6.93 -10.95
C ILE A 357 -23.97 8.42 -11.09
N GLN A 358 -23.04 9.25 -11.59
CA GLN A 358 -23.23 10.69 -11.74
C GLN A 358 -23.85 11.08 -13.09
N ILE A 359 -23.81 10.19 -14.09
CA ILE A 359 -24.51 10.38 -15.35
C ILE A 359 -26.01 10.28 -15.04
N PRO A 360 -26.80 11.35 -15.23
CA PRO A 360 -28.24 11.28 -15.07
C PRO A 360 -28.81 10.45 -16.23
N LEU A 361 -28.89 9.13 -16.02
CA LEU A 361 -29.70 8.27 -16.85
C LEU A 361 -31.15 8.64 -16.51
N GLN A 362 -31.84 9.30 -17.44
CA GLN A 362 -33.19 9.80 -17.23
C GLN A 362 -34.15 8.69 -16.78
N ILE A 363 -35.10 9.14 -15.93
CA ILE A 363 -36.19 8.44 -15.22
C ILE A 363 -37.08 7.64 -16.17
#